data_AF-A0A7S0ZMX1-F1
#
_entry.id   AF-A0A7S0ZMX1-F1
#
_cell.length_a   1.000
_cell.length_b   1.000
_cell.length_c   1.000
_cell.angle_alpha   90.00
_cell.angle_beta   90.00
_cell.angle_gamma   90.00
#
_symmetry.space_group_name_H-M   'P 1'
#
loop_
_entity.id
_entity.type
_entity.pdbx_description
1 polymer ?
#
loop_
_entity_poly.entity_id
_entity_poly.type
_entity_poly.pdbx_seq_one_letter_code
_entity_poly.pdbx_strand_id
1 'polypeptide(L)'
;GLGSSARSAWRQTQRGTASSSGASAANEFVHAASPAVPSGMVFAASSAATTDFDTVEIEKPATDYRVYRAARLPNNMRVMVVSDERCDRAAAALSVRVGSIFDPPQIPGLAHFCEHMLFLGNEKYPKENEYNEYLSEHGGGSNAYTAETVTNYFFSVRPEALDGALDRFAQFFMAPLFTESATQRELNAVDSEHSKNVQQDGWRNSQLLRSLVQPGHPLNHFITGNSETLRDAPEKQGIDVRAALLDFHDRYYSANLMTLVIVGRESPKELLALAHRHFAAVADRAAVVAKDA
;
A
#
# COMPACT_ATOMS: atom_id res chain seq x y z
N GLY A 1 23.96 17.33 -15.93
CA GLY A 1 23.10 16.40 -16.70
C GLY A 1 22.70 15.28 -15.79
N LEU A 2 21.48 15.33 -15.25
CA LEU A 2 20.96 14.40 -14.24
C LEU A 2 19.80 13.63 -14.87
N GLY A 3 19.82 12.31 -14.78
CA GLY A 3 18.69 11.46 -15.17
C GLY A 3 19.12 10.17 -15.86
N SER A 4 19.57 9.17 -15.10
CA SER A 4 19.81 7.82 -15.65
C SER A 4 20.03 6.74 -14.56
N SER A 5 19.14 6.59 -13.57
CA SER A 5 19.21 5.40 -12.68
C SER A 5 17.89 4.68 -12.40
N ALA A 6 16.76 5.14 -12.92
CA ALA A 6 15.46 4.51 -12.66
C ALA A 6 14.98 3.52 -13.75
N ARG A 7 15.82 3.19 -14.76
CA ARG A 7 15.39 2.39 -15.94
C ARG A 7 15.83 0.91 -15.94
N SER A 8 16.64 0.44 -14.98
CA SER A 8 17.28 -0.88 -15.09
C SER A 8 16.56 -2.05 -14.42
N ALA A 9 15.43 -1.84 -13.74
CA ALA A 9 14.69 -2.94 -13.07
C ALA A 9 13.61 -3.63 -13.95
N TRP A 10 13.41 -3.19 -15.19
CA TRP A 10 12.21 -3.51 -15.99
C TRP A 10 12.31 -4.71 -16.94
N ARG A 11 13.23 -5.68 -16.74
CA ARG A 11 13.48 -6.67 -17.81
C ARG A 11 13.84 -8.09 -17.41
N GLN A 12 13.23 -8.66 -16.36
CA GLN A 12 13.53 -10.07 -16.06
C GLN A 12 12.46 -10.82 -15.24
N THR A 13 11.19 -10.84 -15.69
CA THR A 13 10.24 -11.86 -15.20
C THR A 13 9.12 -12.15 -16.19
N GLN A 14 9.45 -12.62 -17.39
CA GLN A 14 8.48 -13.27 -18.28
C GLN A 14 9.17 -14.40 -19.06
N ARG A 15 9.28 -15.59 -18.46
CA ARG A 15 9.38 -16.88 -19.15
C ARG A 15 8.84 -17.98 -18.24
N GLY A 16 7.70 -18.56 -18.61
CA GLY A 16 7.09 -19.70 -17.95
C GLY A 16 5.90 -20.20 -18.75
N THR A 17 6.16 -21.19 -19.60
CA THR A 17 5.26 -21.85 -20.55
C THR A 17 4.25 -22.78 -19.86
N ALA A 18 3.00 -22.80 -20.33
CA ALA A 18 2.05 -23.89 -20.05
C ALA A 18 1.52 -24.47 -21.37
N SER A 19 1.79 -25.75 -21.60
CA SER A 19 1.24 -26.59 -22.68
C SER A 19 0.09 -27.46 -22.17
N SER A 20 -0.77 -27.83 -23.11
CA SER A 20 -2.11 -28.42 -22.99
C SER A 20 -2.18 -29.93 -22.73
N SER A 21 -3.38 -30.36 -22.29
CA SER A 21 -4.16 -31.61 -22.58
C SER A 21 -4.97 -32.00 -21.34
N GLY A 22 -6.21 -32.50 -21.34
CA GLY A 22 -7.13 -33.01 -22.38
C GLY A 22 -7.91 -34.21 -21.81
N ALA A 23 -9.24 -34.27 -22.07
CA ALA A 23 -10.23 -35.34 -21.83
C ALA A 23 -10.85 -35.44 -20.40
N SER A 24 -12.16 -35.31 -20.16
CA SER A 24 -13.42 -35.87 -20.74
C SER A 24 -13.92 -37.11 -19.99
N ALA A 25 -15.06 -36.97 -19.29
CA ALA A 25 -16.11 -38.00 -19.23
C ALA A 25 -17.44 -37.38 -18.77
N ALA A 26 -18.52 -37.80 -19.43
CA ALA A 26 -19.90 -37.34 -19.28
C ALA A 26 -20.74 -38.33 -18.47
N ASN A 27 -21.83 -37.81 -17.88
CA ASN A 27 -23.15 -38.41 -17.55
C ASN A 27 -23.74 -37.57 -16.39
N GLU A 28 -25.03 -37.29 -16.25
CA GLU A 28 -26.25 -37.71 -16.92
C GLU A 28 -27.34 -36.67 -16.54
N PHE A 29 -28.32 -36.51 -17.43
CA PHE A 29 -29.45 -35.60 -17.27
C PHE A 29 -30.42 -36.04 -16.16
N VAL A 30 -30.91 -35.08 -15.36
CA VAL A 30 -32.22 -35.18 -14.72
C VAL A 30 -32.93 -33.82 -14.84
N HIS A 31 -34.05 -33.81 -15.56
CA HIS A 31 -34.97 -32.68 -15.69
C HIS A 31 -35.61 -32.35 -14.34
N ALA A 32 -35.51 -31.09 -13.90
CA ALA A 32 -36.40 -30.51 -12.91
C ALA A 32 -36.84 -29.11 -13.35
N ALA A 33 -38.14 -28.90 -13.33
CA ALA A 33 -38.86 -27.77 -13.87
C ALA A 33 -38.55 -26.43 -13.18
N SER A 34 -38.46 -25.35 -13.95
CA SER A 34 -38.36 -23.97 -13.46
C SER A 34 -39.70 -23.48 -12.90
N PRO A 35 -39.75 -22.81 -11.74
CA PRO A 35 -40.83 -21.92 -11.42
C PRO A 35 -40.55 -20.52 -11.96
N ALA A 36 -41.55 -19.94 -12.62
CA ALA A 36 -41.55 -18.58 -13.14
C ALA A 36 -41.33 -17.55 -12.02
N VAL A 37 -40.42 -16.59 -12.25
CA VAL A 37 -40.21 -15.43 -11.39
C VAL A 37 -41.27 -14.37 -11.74
N PRO A 38 -42.03 -13.82 -10.79
CA PRO A 38 -42.99 -12.77 -11.09
C PRO A 38 -42.25 -11.47 -11.43
N SER A 39 -42.56 -10.93 -12.61
CA SER A 39 -42.20 -9.58 -13.03
C SER A 39 -42.86 -8.56 -12.11
N GLY A 40 -42.06 -7.78 -11.38
CA GLY A 40 -42.57 -6.64 -10.60
C GLY A 40 -41.88 -6.41 -9.26
N MET A 41 -40.55 -6.33 -9.24
CA MET A 41 -39.85 -5.65 -8.15
C MET A 41 -38.97 -4.56 -8.77
N VAL A 42 -39.47 -3.34 -8.68
CA VAL A 42 -38.67 -2.14 -8.93
C VAL A 42 -37.61 -2.13 -7.84
N PHE A 43 -36.37 -2.50 -8.18
CA PHE A 43 -35.24 -2.23 -7.30
C PHE A 43 -35.16 -0.72 -7.18
N ALA A 44 -35.58 -0.19 -6.02
CA ALA A 44 -35.29 1.17 -5.64
C ALA A 44 -33.77 1.34 -5.73
N ALA A 45 -33.31 2.17 -6.66
CA ALA A 45 -31.93 2.60 -6.69
C ALA A 45 -31.62 3.15 -5.29
N SER A 46 -30.71 2.49 -4.57
CA SER A 46 -30.18 3.00 -3.32
C SER A 46 -29.68 4.41 -3.58
N SER A 47 -30.32 5.41 -2.96
CA SER A 47 -29.87 6.79 -3.08
C SER A 47 -28.43 6.82 -2.57
N ALA A 48 -27.48 7.17 -3.43
CA ALA A 48 -26.12 7.47 -3.00
C ALA A 48 -26.23 8.49 -1.87
N ALA A 49 -25.89 8.06 -0.65
CA ALA A 49 -25.79 8.98 0.48
C ALA A 49 -24.82 10.08 0.05
N THR A 50 -25.34 11.29 -0.13
CA THR A 50 -24.51 12.49 -0.27
C THR A 50 -23.79 12.67 1.04
N THR A 51 -22.59 12.09 1.15
CA THR A 51 -21.65 12.40 2.23
C THR A 51 -21.18 13.83 1.99
N ASP A 52 -21.74 14.76 2.77
CA ASP A 52 -21.25 16.12 2.83
C ASP A 52 -19.95 16.09 3.64
N PHE A 53 -18.82 16.23 2.96
CA PHE A 53 -17.51 16.29 3.61
C PHE A 53 -17.24 17.73 4.02
N ASP A 54 -16.73 17.95 5.22
CA ASP A 54 -16.14 19.24 5.58
C ASP A 54 -14.92 19.48 4.69
N THR A 55 -15.12 20.27 3.62
CA THR A 55 -14.09 20.51 2.62
C THR A 55 -13.36 21.82 2.85
N VAL A 56 -12.05 21.79 2.63
CA VAL A 56 -11.19 22.97 2.63
C VAL A 56 -10.69 23.21 1.20
N GLU A 57 -10.80 24.46 0.75
CA GLU A 57 -10.23 24.89 -0.52
C GLU A 57 -8.72 25.08 -0.38
N ILE A 58 -7.96 24.62 -1.37
CA ILE A 58 -6.50 24.62 -1.34
C ILE A 58 -5.96 25.77 -2.17
N GLU A 59 -5.08 26.57 -1.58
CA GLU A 59 -4.33 27.62 -2.29
C GLU A 59 -3.46 26.99 -3.39
N LYS A 60 -3.57 27.53 -4.62
CA LYS A 60 -2.82 27.05 -5.78
C LYS A 60 -2.41 28.20 -6.70
N PRO A 61 -1.39 28.02 -7.57
CA PRO A 61 -1.08 29.00 -8.60
C PRO A 61 -2.27 29.24 -9.54
N ALA A 62 -2.46 30.49 -9.98
CA ALA A 62 -3.54 30.85 -10.91
C ALA A 62 -3.48 30.12 -12.26
N THR A 63 -2.29 29.63 -12.64
CA THR A 63 -2.06 28.87 -13.88
C THR A 63 -2.38 27.38 -13.74
N ASP A 64 -2.60 26.89 -12.52
CA ASP A 64 -2.95 25.49 -12.29
C ASP A 64 -4.46 25.31 -12.48
N TYR A 65 -4.85 24.56 -13.52
CA TYR A 65 -6.25 24.36 -13.87
C TYR A 65 -6.94 23.26 -13.05
N ARG A 66 -6.18 22.44 -12.32
CA ARG A 66 -6.72 21.29 -11.57
C ARG A 66 -7.56 21.74 -10.39
N VAL A 67 -8.56 20.96 -10.01
CA VAL A 67 -9.46 21.30 -8.89
C VAL A 67 -9.10 20.46 -7.67
N TYR A 68 -8.82 21.13 -6.55
CA TYR A 68 -8.38 20.50 -5.32
C TYR A 68 -9.47 20.59 -4.26
N ARG A 69 -9.65 19.52 -3.49
CA ARG A 69 -10.43 19.52 -2.24
C ARG A 69 -9.70 18.70 -1.20
N ALA A 70 -9.58 19.25 0.01
CA ALA A 70 -9.16 18.47 1.17
C ALA A 70 -10.36 18.20 2.07
N ALA A 71 -10.37 17.03 2.70
CA ALA A 71 -11.41 16.58 3.61
C ALA A 71 -10.83 15.69 4.71
N ARG A 72 -11.66 15.40 5.72
CA ARG A 72 -11.41 14.35 6.69
C ARG A 72 -12.50 13.29 6.56
N LEU A 73 -12.11 12.02 6.47
CA LEU A 73 -13.04 10.90 6.51
C LEU A 73 -13.57 10.67 7.94
N PRO A 74 -14.70 9.94 8.12
CA PRO A 74 -15.24 9.64 9.45
C PRO A 74 -14.27 8.93 10.40
N ASN A 75 -13.28 8.20 9.87
CA ASN A 75 -12.21 7.54 10.62
C ASN A 75 -10.96 8.43 10.85
N ASN A 76 -11.13 9.75 10.79
CA ASN A 76 -10.07 10.74 10.96
C ASN A 76 -8.94 10.75 9.92
N MET A 77 -8.98 9.90 8.88
CA MET A 77 -8.03 9.94 7.78
C MET A 77 -8.13 11.27 7.04
N ARG A 78 -6.98 11.91 6.80
CA ARG A 78 -6.90 13.13 5.97
C ARG A 78 -6.87 12.73 4.51
N VAL A 79 -7.65 13.41 3.68
CA VAL A 79 -7.72 13.15 2.25
C VAL A 79 -7.54 14.45 1.48
N MET A 80 -6.77 14.41 0.41
CA MET A 80 -6.77 15.44 -0.63
C MET A 80 -7.09 14.79 -1.97
N VAL A 81 -8.05 15.34 -2.69
CA VAL A 81 -8.37 14.92 -4.05
C VAL A 81 -7.97 16.00 -5.04
N VAL A 82 -7.48 15.57 -6.19
CA VAL A 82 -7.08 16.42 -7.31
C VAL A 82 -7.82 15.95 -8.55
N SER A 83 -8.83 16.70 -8.95
CA SER A 83 -9.54 16.48 -10.20
C SER A 83 -8.76 17.13 -11.34
N ASP A 84 -8.32 16.29 -12.26
CA ASP A 84 -7.59 16.64 -13.48
C ASP A 84 -8.22 15.91 -14.66
N GLU A 85 -9.21 16.54 -15.29
CA GLU A 85 -9.91 15.99 -16.47
C GLU A 85 -8.97 15.68 -17.65
N ARG A 86 -7.76 16.25 -17.66
CA ARG A 86 -6.78 16.11 -18.74
C ARG A 86 -5.71 15.06 -18.43
N CYS A 87 -5.75 14.41 -17.26
CA CYS A 87 -4.71 13.45 -16.90
C CYS A 87 -4.76 12.20 -17.80
N ASP A 88 -3.59 11.74 -18.24
CA ASP A 88 -3.44 10.47 -18.97
C ASP A 88 -3.29 9.27 -18.02
N ARG A 89 -3.04 9.55 -16.74
CA ARG A 89 -2.93 8.57 -15.66
C ARG A 89 -3.61 9.10 -14.42
N ALA A 90 -4.43 8.26 -13.81
CA ALA A 90 -4.85 8.46 -12.44
C ALA A 90 -3.79 7.89 -11.48
N ALA A 91 -3.78 8.37 -10.25
CA ALA A 91 -2.80 7.98 -9.26
C ALA A 91 -3.36 8.14 -7.85
N ALA A 92 -2.81 7.38 -6.91
CA ALA A 92 -3.00 7.66 -5.49
C ALA A 92 -1.73 7.41 -4.71
N ALA A 93 -1.61 8.09 -3.58
CA ALA A 93 -0.55 7.90 -2.61
C ALA A 93 -1.13 7.95 -1.19
N LEU A 94 -0.68 7.06 -0.31
CA LEU A 94 -1.02 7.08 1.11
C LEU A 94 0.26 7.10 1.94
N SER A 95 0.38 8.11 2.77
CA SER A 95 1.44 8.22 3.78
C SER A 95 0.90 7.82 5.14
N VAL A 96 1.58 6.87 5.79
CA VAL A 96 1.42 6.57 7.21
C VAL A 96 2.50 7.32 7.96
N ARG A 97 2.15 8.15 8.96
CA ARG A 97 3.12 8.91 9.76
C ARG A 97 3.83 8.03 10.80
N VAL A 98 4.45 6.97 10.31
CA VAL A 98 5.31 6.02 11.01
C VAL A 98 6.35 5.56 10.00
N GLY A 99 7.61 5.47 10.42
CA GLY A 99 8.72 5.01 9.60
C GLY A 99 9.73 4.25 10.44
N SER A 100 10.97 4.17 9.97
CA SER A 100 12.03 3.37 10.60
C SER A 100 12.32 3.74 12.05
N ILE A 101 12.18 5.01 12.48
CA ILE A 101 12.47 5.38 13.88
C ILE A 101 11.54 4.70 14.91
N PHE A 102 10.45 4.08 14.44
CA PHE A 102 9.49 3.35 15.26
C PHE A 102 9.78 1.84 15.31
N ASP A 103 10.84 1.37 14.65
CA ASP A 103 11.27 -0.02 14.71
C ASP A 103 11.52 -0.45 16.16
N PRO A 104 11.07 -1.65 16.56
CA PRO A 104 11.47 -2.23 17.83
C PRO A 104 13.00 -2.32 17.88
N PRO A 105 13.65 -1.94 19.00
CA PRO A 105 15.12 -2.01 19.11
C PRO A 105 15.70 -3.41 18.83
N GLN A 106 14.91 -4.46 19.07
CA GLN A 106 15.28 -5.85 18.85
C GLN A 106 15.15 -6.29 17.38
N ILE A 107 14.41 -5.53 16.55
CA ILE A 107 14.14 -5.86 15.14
C ILE A 107 14.33 -4.61 14.25
N PRO A 108 15.55 -4.06 14.13
CA PRO A 108 15.81 -2.96 13.21
C PRO A 108 15.49 -3.31 11.75
N GLY A 109 14.79 -2.43 11.05
CA GLY A 109 14.27 -2.63 9.70
C GLY A 109 12.82 -3.13 9.63
N LEU A 110 12.11 -3.27 10.76
CA LEU A 110 10.76 -3.83 10.78
C LEU A 110 9.73 -2.97 10.00
N ALA A 111 9.81 -1.64 10.07
CA ALA A 111 8.93 -0.75 9.32
C ALA A 111 9.13 -0.91 7.81
N HIS A 112 10.39 -0.98 7.37
CA HIS A 112 10.74 -1.24 5.98
C HIS A 112 10.30 -2.63 5.54
N PHE A 113 10.47 -3.63 6.40
CA PHE A 113 9.99 -4.98 6.09
C PHE A 113 8.46 -5.06 6.02
N CYS A 114 7.75 -4.34 6.90
CA CYS A 114 6.30 -4.21 6.86
C CYS A 114 5.84 -3.61 5.52
N GLU A 115 6.55 -2.61 5.00
CA GLU A 115 6.29 -2.02 3.68
C GLU A 115 6.29 -3.05 2.56
N HIS A 116 7.34 -3.87 2.47
CA HIS A 116 7.43 -4.93 1.47
C HIS A 116 6.26 -5.90 1.58
N MET A 117 5.97 -6.31 2.82
CA MET A 117 4.99 -7.34 3.11
C MET A 117 3.54 -6.95 2.75
N LEU A 118 3.21 -5.65 2.70
CA LEU A 118 1.86 -5.21 2.31
C LEU A 118 1.54 -5.45 0.83
N PHE A 119 2.55 -5.63 -0.02
CA PHE A 119 2.34 -5.96 -1.43
C PHE A 119 1.98 -7.43 -1.66
N LEU A 120 2.15 -8.31 -0.65
CA LEU A 120 2.14 -9.76 -0.81
C LEU A 120 0.79 -10.41 -0.41
N GLY A 121 -0.31 -9.72 -0.68
CA GLY A 121 -1.66 -10.23 -0.51
C GLY A 121 -2.35 -9.84 0.80
N ASN A 122 -3.67 -9.85 0.74
CA ASN A 122 -4.58 -9.47 1.82
C ASN A 122 -5.83 -10.38 1.81
N GLU A 123 -6.69 -10.28 2.82
CA GLU A 123 -7.87 -11.17 2.92
C GLU A 123 -8.79 -11.12 1.69
N LYS A 124 -9.00 -9.94 1.09
CA LYS A 124 -9.87 -9.78 -0.09
C LYS A 124 -9.19 -10.22 -1.39
N TYR A 125 -7.88 -10.03 -1.48
CA TYR A 125 -7.04 -10.36 -2.62
C TYR A 125 -5.83 -11.21 -2.16
N PRO A 126 -6.03 -12.51 -1.92
CA PRO A 126 -5.03 -13.35 -1.26
C PRO A 126 -3.88 -13.79 -2.17
N LYS A 127 -4.04 -13.66 -3.50
CA LYS A 127 -2.97 -13.96 -4.45
C LYS A 127 -1.87 -12.90 -4.32
N GLU A 128 -0.65 -13.33 -3.97
CA GLU A 128 0.43 -12.43 -3.57
C GLU A 128 0.77 -11.31 -4.56
N ASN A 129 0.68 -11.56 -5.87
CA ASN A 129 1.02 -10.57 -6.89
C ASN A 129 -0.20 -9.89 -7.53
N GLU A 130 -1.42 -10.13 -7.02
CA GLU A 130 -2.68 -9.63 -7.60
C GLU A 130 -2.68 -8.12 -7.80
N TYR A 131 -2.15 -7.37 -6.84
CA TYR A 131 -2.08 -5.91 -6.93
C TYR A 131 -1.16 -5.45 -8.07
N ASN A 132 0.04 -6.02 -8.14
CA ASN A 132 1.02 -5.67 -9.16
C ASN A 132 0.57 -6.11 -10.57
N GLU A 133 -0.08 -7.27 -10.68
CA GLU A 133 -0.67 -7.75 -11.93
C GLU A 133 -1.79 -6.82 -12.41
N TYR A 134 -2.72 -6.45 -11.53
CA TYR A 134 -3.79 -5.52 -11.87
C TYR A 134 -3.23 -4.20 -12.40
N LEU A 135 -2.26 -3.60 -11.70
CA LEU A 135 -1.65 -2.36 -12.15
C LEU A 135 -0.97 -2.52 -13.53
N SER A 136 -0.20 -3.59 -13.72
CA SER A 136 0.51 -3.86 -14.98
C SER A 136 -0.44 -4.01 -16.18
N GLU A 137 -1.50 -4.81 -16.02
CA GLU A 137 -2.55 -4.99 -17.04
C GLU A 137 -3.29 -3.67 -17.36
N HIS A 138 -3.37 -2.80 -16.36
CA HIS A 138 -3.99 -1.49 -16.46
C HIS A 138 -3.02 -0.34 -16.75
N GLY A 139 -1.82 -0.65 -17.30
CA GLY A 139 -0.85 0.34 -17.79
C GLY A 139 -0.22 1.19 -16.69
N GLY A 140 -0.25 0.66 -15.48
CA GLY A 140 0.17 1.27 -14.25
C GLY A 140 1.42 0.63 -13.65
N GLY A 141 1.69 1.05 -12.42
CA GLY A 141 2.77 0.54 -11.60
C GLY A 141 2.75 1.22 -10.24
N SER A 142 3.42 0.61 -9.28
CA SER A 142 3.49 1.07 -7.90
C SER A 142 4.90 1.08 -7.37
N ASN A 143 5.09 1.79 -6.27
CA ASN A 143 6.27 1.66 -5.43
C ASN A 143 5.92 2.13 -4.01
N ALA A 144 6.86 1.97 -3.10
CA ALA A 144 6.81 2.55 -1.77
C ALA A 144 8.21 2.97 -1.30
N TYR A 145 8.25 3.67 -0.17
CA TYR A 145 9.49 3.88 0.58
C TYR A 145 9.19 4.10 2.06
N THR A 146 10.15 3.69 2.89
CA THR A 146 10.17 3.91 4.34
C THR A 146 11.28 4.89 4.67
N ALA A 147 10.89 6.08 5.11
CA ALA A 147 11.80 7.08 5.66
C ALA A 147 11.85 6.98 7.19
N GLU A 148 12.37 8.00 7.86
CA GLU A 148 12.47 8.06 9.31
C GLU A 148 11.10 8.06 9.98
N THR A 149 10.22 8.97 9.57
CA THR A 149 8.94 9.24 10.25
C THR A 149 7.71 8.93 9.39
N VAL A 150 7.92 8.41 8.18
CA VAL A 150 6.85 8.13 7.22
C VAL A 150 7.17 6.92 6.37
N THR A 151 6.15 6.10 6.13
CA THR A 151 6.12 5.10 5.06
C THR A 151 5.07 5.55 4.06
N ASN A 152 5.46 5.66 2.80
CA ASN A 152 4.61 6.16 1.73
C ASN A 152 4.45 5.09 0.64
N TYR A 153 3.21 4.82 0.27
CA TYR A 153 2.86 3.89 -0.79
C TYR A 153 2.15 4.66 -1.90
N PHE A 154 2.44 4.34 -3.15
CA PHE A 154 1.85 5.05 -4.27
C PHE A 154 1.75 4.20 -5.53
N PHE A 155 0.78 4.53 -6.37
CA PHE A 155 0.62 3.93 -7.69
C PHE A 155 0.14 4.94 -8.72
N SER A 156 0.29 4.56 -9.99
CA SER A 156 -0.41 5.18 -11.11
C SER A 156 -1.04 4.10 -11.97
N VAL A 157 -2.13 4.43 -12.67
CA VAL A 157 -2.91 3.52 -13.52
C VAL A 157 -3.63 4.32 -14.61
N ARG A 158 -4.13 3.65 -15.66
CA ARG A 158 -5.08 4.29 -16.60
C ARG A 158 -6.33 4.79 -15.84
N PRO A 159 -6.88 5.98 -16.17
CA PRO A 159 -7.99 6.58 -15.43
C PRO A 159 -9.18 5.65 -15.21
N GLU A 160 -9.53 4.84 -16.21
CA GLU A 160 -10.69 3.93 -16.16
C GLU A 160 -10.54 2.79 -15.14
N ALA A 161 -9.31 2.55 -14.67
CA ALA A 161 -8.97 1.50 -13.72
C ALA A 161 -8.62 2.04 -12.32
N LEU A 162 -8.84 3.34 -12.06
CA LEU A 162 -8.58 3.95 -10.76
C LEU A 162 -9.37 3.25 -9.65
N ASP A 163 -10.64 2.96 -9.88
CA ASP A 163 -11.50 2.36 -8.86
C ASP A 163 -10.98 1.00 -8.36
N GLY A 164 -10.69 0.09 -9.29
CA GLY A 164 -10.18 -1.25 -8.95
C GLY A 164 -8.75 -1.22 -8.38
N ALA A 165 -7.96 -0.21 -8.70
CA ALA A 165 -6.65 0.01 -8.09
C ALA A 165 -6.80 0.50 -6.64
N LEU A 166 -7.69 1.47 -6.38
CA LEU A 166 -7.97 1.96 -5.03
C LEU A 166 -8.53 0.87 -4.12
N ASP A 167 -9.43 0.02 -4.63
CA ASP A 167 -10.01 -1.08 -3.85
C ASP A 167 -8.94 -2.05 -3.33
N ARG A 168 -8.01 -2.46 -4.22
CA ARG A 168 -6.86 -3.32 -3.84
C ARG A 168 -5.88 -2.59 -2.93
N PHE A 169 -5.57 -1.33 -3.25
CA PHE A 169 -4.63 -0.51 -2.49
C PHE A 169 -5.12 -0.29 -1.05
N ALA A 170 -6.40 -0.05 -0.84
CA ALA A 170 -6.98 0.13 0.50
C ALA A 170 -6.78 -1.08 1.41
N GLN A 171 -6.74 -2.30 0.86
CA GLN A 171 -6.60 -3.53 1.65
C GLN A 171 -5.25 -3.65 2.37
N PHE A 172 -4.21 -2.95 1.88
CA PHE A 172 -2.90 -2.87 2.53
C PHE A 172 -3.05 -2.36 3.98
N PHE A 173 -4.02 -1.48 4.19
CA PHE A 173 -4.23 -0.77 5.44
C PHE A 173 -5.32 -1.40 6.31
N MET A 174 -5.97 -2.48 5.85
CA MET A 174 -7.08 -3.13 6.55
C MET A 174 -6.74 -4.54 7.04
N ALA A 175 -6.32 -5.44 6.15
CA ALA A 175 -6.17 -6.86 6.48
C ALA A 175 -5.07 -7.55 5.65
N PRO A 176 -3.79 -7.15 5.80
CA PRO A 176 -2.68 -7.86 5.17
C PRO A 176 -2.50 -9.26 5.78
N LEU A 177 -2.15 -10.25 4.97
CA LEU A 177 -2.04 -11.64 5.43
C LEU A 177 -0.76 -11.94 6.20
N PHE A 178 0.33 -11.27 5.80
CA PHE A 178 1.70 -11.54 6.28
C PHE A 178 1.98 -13.04 6.38
N THR A 179 1.73 -13.80 5.31
CA THR A 179 1.85 -15.27 5.38
C THR A 179 3.27 -15.68 5.77
N GLU A 180 3.40 -16.78 6.50
CA GLU A 180 4.71 -17.28 6.95
C GLU A 180 5.65 -17.53 5.76
N SER A 181 5.13 -18.12 4.67
CA SER A 181 5.88 -18.36 3.44
C SER A 181 6.33 -17.10 2.73
N ALA A 182 5.51 -16.03 2.72
CA ALA A 182 5.88 -14.75 2.14
C ALA A 182 6.95 -14.07 3.00
N THR A 183 6.75 -14.07 4.32
CA THR A 183 7.68 -13.49 5.29
C THR A 183 9.08 -14.08 5.11
N GLN A 184 9.20 -15.41 5.06
CA GLN A 184 10.50 -16.07 4.92
C GLN A 184 11.22 -15.74 3.60
N ARG A 185 10.47 -15.59 2.49
CA ARG A 185 11.04 -15.26 1.19
C ARG A 185 11.43 -13.79 1.10
N GLU A 186 10.58 -12.90 1.59
CA GLU A 186 10.75 -11.46 1.46
C GLU A 186 11.90 -10.94 2.33
N LEU A 187 12.23 -11.64 3.42
CA LEU A 187 13.47 -11.41 4.17
C LEU A 187 14.73 -11.48 3.27
N ASN A 188 14.78 -12.42 2.34
CA ASN A 188 15.91 -12.55 1.42
C ASN A 188 15.93 -11.39 0.39
N ALA A 189 14.78 -10.82 0.06
CA ALA A 189 14.68 -9.66 -0.82
C ALA A 189 15.25 -8.41 -0.12
N VAL A 190 14.87 -8.17 1.14
CA VAL A 190 15.42 -7.06 1.96
C VAL A 190 16.93 -7.23 2.16
N ASP A 191 17.40 -8.44 2.43
CA ASP A 191 18.84 -8.73 2.56
C ASP A 191 19.62 -8.45 1.27
N SER A 192 19.04 -8.81 0.12
CA SER A 192 19.60 -8.52 -1.20
C SER A 192 19.63 -7.03 -1.49
N GLU A 193 18.60 -6.29 -1.09
CA GLU A 193 18.56 -4.84 -1.20
C GLU A 193 19.66 -4.18 -0.36
N HIS A 194 19.79 -4.58 0.91
CA HIS A 194 20.86 -4.08 1.77
C HIS A 194 22.23 -4.36 1.15
N SER A 195 22.47 -5.58 0.67
CA SER A 195 23.71 -5.98 0.00
C SER A 195 24.05 -5.09 -1.21
N LYS A 196 23.05 -4.73 -2.02
CA LYS A 196 23.20 -3.78 -3.13
C LYS A 196 23.55 -2.36 -2.64
N ASN A 197 23.08 -1.96 -1.46
CA ASN A 197 23.27 -0.62 -0.91
C ASN A 197 24.65 -0.44 -0.24
N VAL A 198 25.32 -1.51 0.22
CA VAL A 198 26.62 -1.45 0.94
C VAL A 198 27.71 -0.67 0.19
N GLN A 199 27.73 -0.74 -1.13
CA GLN A 199 28.75 -0.09 -1.97
C GLN A 199 28.34 1.30 -2.50
N GLN A 200 27.17 1.79 -2.12
CA GLN A 200 26.67 3.09 -2.57
C GLN A 200 26.97 4.17 -1.52
N ASP A 201 27.71 5.21 -1.90
CA ASP A 201 28.17 6.25 -0.97
C ASP A 201 27.03 6.98 -0.25
N GLY A 202 25.87 7.17 -0.89
CA GLY A 202 24.69 7.76 -0.26
C GLY A 202 24.23 6.97 0.98
N TRP A 203 24.15 5.64 0.84
CA TRP A 203 23.77 4.74 1.92
C TRP A 203 24.84 4.65 3.01
N ARG A 204 26.13 4.59 2.60
CA ARG A 204 27.26 4.58 3.53
C ARG A 204 27.32 5.84 4.38
N ASN A 205 27.14 7.00 3.75
CA ASN A 205 27.11 8.29 4.45
C ASN A 205 25.91 8.39 5.39
N SER A 206 24.72 7.95 4.95
CA SER A 206 23.54 7.92 5.81
C SER A 206 23.76 7.06 7.06
N GLN A 207 24.26 5.82 6.89
CA GLN A 207 24.51 4.92 8.01
C GLN A 207 25.64 5.42 8.93
N LEU A 208 26.68 6.06 8.37
CA LEU A 208 27.75 6.68 9.16
C LEU A 208 27.21 7.83 10.01
N LEU A 209 26.39 8.72 9.45
CA LEU A 209 25.81 9.82 10.23
C LEU A 209 24.93 9.29 11.36
N ARG A 210 24.17 8.22 11.12
CA ARG A 210 23.36 7.55 12.14
C ARG A 210 24.19 6.94 13.25
N SER A 211 25.32 6.31 12.94
CA SER A 211 26.20 5.70 13.95
C SER A 211 26.87 6.73 14.86
N LEU A 212 26.94 8.00 14.44
CA LEU A 212 27.43 9.13 15.25
C LEU A 212 26.36 9.74 16.17
N VAL A 213 25.08 9.40 15.97
CA VAL A 213 24.00 9.82 16.88
C VAL A 213 24.18 9.14 18.23
N GLN A 214 23.74 9.80 19.31
CA GLN A 214 23.79 9.24 20.66
C GLN A 214 23.17 7.84 20.71
N PRO A 215 23.88 6.83 21.27
CA PRO A 215 23.32 5.50 21.48
C PRO A 215 22.00 5.55 22.25
N GLY A 216 21.00 4.84 21.76
CA GLY A 216 19.64 4.82 22.31
C GLY A 216 18.69 5.88 21.73
N HIS A 217 19.18 6.86 20.97
CA HIS A 217 18.32 7.74 20.20
C HIS A 217 17.71 6.97 19.01
N PRO A 218 16.41 7.15 18.66
CA PRO A 218 15.76 6.39 17.57
C PRO A 218 16.48 6.48 16.22
N LEU A 219 17.05 7.64 15.88
CA LEU A 219 17.84 7.82 14.65
C LEU A 219 19.13 6.98 14.57
N ASN A 220 19.63 6.44 15.69
CA ASN A 220 20.91 5.75 15.72
C ASN A 220 20.88 4.35 15.06
N HIS A 221 19.72 3.70 15.01
CA HIS A 221 19.65 2.31 14.55
C HIS A 221 19.79 2.16 13.03
N PHE A 222 20.00 0.92 12.60
CA PHE A 222 20.02 0.51 11.20
C PHE A 222 18.59 0.38 10.66
N ILE A 223 18.29 1.07 9.56
CA ILE A 223 16.90 1.25 9.09
C ILE A 223 16.49 0.32 7.94
N THR A 224 17.44 -0.24 7.19
CA THR A 224 17.10 -1.06 6.02
C THR A 224 16.61 -2.45 6.43
N GLY A 225 17.18 -2.99 7.51
CA GLY A 225 17.03 -4.41 7.84
C GLY A 225 17.89 -5.30 6.94
N ASN A 226 18.18 -6.50 7.43
CA ASN A 226 18.85 -7.57 6.69
C ASN A 226 18.60 -8.92 7.39
N SER A 227 19.22 -9.99 6.90
CA SER A 227 19.16 -11.32 7.52
C SER A 227 19.49 -11.34 9.01
N GLU A 228 20.49 -10.57 9.44
CA GLU A 228 20.89 -10.55 10.86
C GLU A 228 19.79 -9.92 11.72
N THR A 229 19.22 -8.78 11.31
CA THR A 229 18.26 -8.04 12.15
C THR A 229 16.82 -8.51 12.03
N LEU A 230 16.47 -9.18 10.93
CA LEU A 230 15.11 -9.62 10.65
C LEU A 230 14.93 -11.14 10.70
N ARG A 231 16.00 -11.91 10.96
CA ARG A 231 15.94 -13.37 11.14
C ARG A 231 16.89 -13.86 12.22
N ASP A 232 18.20 -13.76 12.00
CA ASP A 232 19.18 -14.51 12.78
C ASP A 232 19.26 -14.02 14.26
N ALA A 233 19.19 -12.70 14.50
CA ALA A 233 19.17 -12.14 15.86
C ALA A 233 17.80 -12.31 16.56
N PRO A 234 16.64 -12.06 15.90
CA PRO A 234 15.33 -12.40 16.46
C PRO A 234 15.18 -13.87 16.83
N GLU A 235 15.60 -14.81 15.97
CA GLU A 235 15.53 -16.26 16.23
C GLU A 235 16.32 -16.66 17.48
N LYS A 236 17.55 -16.15 17.63
CA LYS A 236 18.38 -16.37 18.84
C LYS A 236 17.72 -15.86 20.12
N GLN A 237 16.86 -14.85 20.01
CA GLN A 237 16.11 -14.26 21.13
C GLN A 237 14.72 -14.88 21.32
N GLY A 238 14.32 -15.85 20.47
CA GLY A 238 12.98 -16.44 20.50
C GLY A 238 11.87 -15.49 20.09
N ILE A 239 12.19 -14.48 19.26
CA ILE A 239 11.24 -13.47 18.78
C ILE A 239 10.62 -13.94 17.46
N ASP A 240 9.29 -14.00 17.42
CA ASP A 240 8.54 -14.22 16.17
C ASP A 240 8.39 -12.89 15.41
N VAL A 241 9.14 -12.78 14.31
CA VAL A 241 9.14 -11.57 13.45
C VAL A 241 7.80 -11.36 12.75
N ARG A 242 7.08 -12.44 12.41
CA ARG A 242 5.75 -12.33 11.81
C ARG A 242 4.74 -11.79 12.83
N ALA A 243 4.80 -12.27 14.07
CA ALA A 243 3.99 -11.69 15.15
C ALA A 243 4.33 -10.20 15.35
N ALA A 244 5.61 -9.84 15.33
CA ALA A 244 6.03 -8.45 15.42
C ALA A 244 5.53 -7.58 14.25
N LEU A 245 5.44 -8.11 13.02
CA LEU A 245 4.82 -7.42 11.88
C LEU A 245 3.34 -7.15 12.09
N LEU A 246 2.59 -8.15 12.57
CA LEU A 246 1.17 -8.02 12.88
C LEU A 246 0.96 -6.96 13.97
N ASP A 247 1.75 -7.03 15.04
CA ASP A 247 1.71 -6.05 16.13
C ASP A 247 2.09 -4.65 15.66
N PHE A 248 3.09 -4.51 14.79
CA PHE A 248 3.50 -3.22 14.24
C PHE A 248 2.40 -2.61 13.36
N HIS A 249 1.80 -3.40 12.47
CA HIS A 249 0.68 -2.95 11.64
C HIS A 249 -0.52 -2.57 12.50
N ASP A 250 -0.94 -3.44 13.43
CA ASP A 250 -2.08 -3.16 14.30
C ASP A 250 -1.83 -1.92 15.16
N ARG A 251 -0.63 -1.71 15.67
CA ARG A 251 -0.32 -0.54 16.49
C ARG A 251 -0.30 0.78 15.71
N TYR A 252 0.26 0.77 14.51
CA TYR A 252 0.68 2.00 13.83
C TYR A 252 -0.09 2.32 12.54
N TYR A 253 -0.64 1.31 11.86
CA TYR A 253 -1.41 1.50 10.62
C TYR A 253 -2.86 1.89 10.97
N SER A 254 -2.97 3.06 11.59
CA SER A 254 -4.21 3.67 12.06
C SER A 254 -4.59 4.87 11.21
N ALA A 255 -5.88 4.99 10.88
CA ALA A 255 -6.42 6.02 9.98
C ALA A 255 -6.09 7.45 10.44
N ASN A 256 -6.06 7.75 11.74
CA ASN A 256 -5.69 9.08 12.27
C ASN A 256 -4.23 9.49 11.96
N LEU A 257 -3.34 8.54 11.64
CA LEU A 257 -1.96 8.77 11.22
C LEU A 257 -1.79 8.80 9.71
N MET A 258 -2.86 8.58 8.94
CA MET A 258 -2.81 8.46 7.50
C MET A 258 -3.21 9.76 6.78
N THR A 259 -2.56 9.99 5.64
CA THR A 259 -2.94 11.01 4.66
C THR A 259 -2.99 10.37 3.29
N LEU A 260 -4.15 10.41 2.65
CA LEU A 260 -4.40 9.91 1.30
C LEU A 260 -4.46 11.07 0.30
N VAL A 261 -3.83 10.89 -0.86
CA VAL A 261 -4.00 11.77 -2.01
C VAL A 261 -4.49 10.95 -3.19
N ILE A 262 -5.53 11.41 -3.88
CA ILE A 262 -6.04 10.79 -5.11
C ILE A 262 -6.04 11.83 -6.24
N VAL A 263 -5.52 11.45 -7.39
CA VAL A 263 -5.58 12.21 -8.64
C VAL A 263 -6.35 11.40 -9.68
N GLY A 264 -7.36 11.99 -10.31
CA GLY A 264 -8.19 11.31 -11.31
C GLY A 264 -8.93 12.30 -12.22
N ARG A 265 -9.63 11.77 -13.23
CA ARG A 265 -10.44 12.59 -14.16
C ARG A 265 -11.79 12.96 -13.58
N GLU A 266 -12.23 12.19 -12.60
CA GLU A 266 -13.49 12.36 -11.90
C GLU A 266 -13.54 13.71 -11.19
N SER A 267 -14.75 14.22 -10.98
CA SER A 267 -14.96 15.45 -10.23
C SER A 267 -14.47 15.31 -8.78
N PRO A 268 -14.17 16.42 -8.08
CA PRO A 268 -13.74 16.33 -6.67
C PRO A 268 -14.74 15.57 -5.78
N LYS A 269 -16.05 15.69 -6.06
CA LYS A 269 -17.09 14.99 -5.32
C LYS A 269 -17.01 13.47 -5.53
N GLU A 270 -16.82 13.03 -6.77
CA GLU A 270 -16.67 11.61 -7.11
C GLU A 270 -15.39 11.03 -6.51
N LEU A 271 -14.26 11.75 -6.58
CA LEU A 271 -13.01 11.32 -5.95
C LEU A 271 -13.13 11.19 -4.42
N LEU A 272 -13.84 12.11 -3.75
CA LEU A 272 -14.10 12.01 -2.31
C LEU A 272 -15.00 10.82 -1.98
N ALA A 273 -15.98 10.51 -2.84
CA ALA A 273 -16.80 9.32 -2.71
C ALA A 273 -15.98 8.02 -2.87
N LEU A 274 -15.02 7.98 -3.82
CA LEU A 274 -14.07 6.88 -3.96
C LEU A 274 -13.19 6.72 -2.71
N ALA A 275 -12.66 7.83 -2.19
CA ALA A 275 -11.86 7.83 -0.97
C ALA A 275 -12.65 7.27 0.22
N HIS A 276 -13.88 7.74 0.41
CA HIS A 276 -14.74 7.24 1.49
C HIS A 276 -15.09 5.77 1.31
N ARG A 277 -15.52 5.36 0.12
CA ARG A 277 -15.92 3.97 -0.16
C ARG A 277 -14.81 2.98 0.19
N HIS A 278 -13.57 3.29 -0.18
CA HIS A 278 -12.45 2.35 -0.04
C HIS A 278 -11.70 2.48 1.28
N PHE A 279 -11.62 3.68 1.86
CA PHE A 279 -10.75 3.95 3.01
C PHE A 279 -11.47 4.26 4.31
N ALA A 280 -12.81 4.46 4.33
CA ALA A 280 -13.53 4.73 5.57
C ALA A 280 -13.54 3.53 6.55
N ALA A 281 -13.32 2.30 6.04
CA ALA A 281 -13.24 1.08 6.84
C ALA A 281 -11.85 0.85 7.46
N VAL A 282 -10.82 1.63 7.08
CA VAL A 282 -9.52 1.57 7.74
C VAL A 282 -9.70 1.98 9.20
N ALA A 283 -9.24 1.13 10.13
CA ALA A 283 -9.45 1.35 11.55
C ALA A 283 -8.72 2.61 12.04
N ASP A 284 -9.44 3.46 12.77
CA ASP A 284 -8.84 4.47 13.62
C ASP A 284 -8.64 3.88 15.02
N ARG A 285 -7.39 3.60 15.36
CA ARG A 285 -6.98 3.05 16.65
C ARG A 285 -6.51 4.15 17.61
N ALA A 286 -6.74 5.42 17.27
CA ALA A 286 -6.24 6.57 17.99
C ALA A 286 -4.72 6.48 18.25
N ALA A 287 -3.98 5.92 17.29
CA ALA A 287 -2.55 5.68 17.45
C ALA A 287 -1.82 7.00 17.69
N VAL A 288 -0.91 6.99 18.66
CA VAL A 288 -0.15 8.18 19.06
C VAL A 288 1.30 7.97 18.65
N VAL A 289 1.78 8.87 17.81
CA VAL A 289 3.21 9.07 17.54
C VAL A 289 3.62 10.38 18.18
N ALA A 290 4.76 10.42 18.86
CA ALA A 290 5.25 11.65 19.48
C ALA A 290 5.29 12.76 18.42
N LYS A 291 4.79 13.95 18.76
CA LYS A 291 4.67 15.07 17.81
C LYS A 291 6.03 15.57 17.32
N ASP A 292 7.09 15.31 18.09
CA ASP A 292 8.44 15.86 17.90
C ASP A 292 9.51 14.80 18.24
N ALA A 293 9.51 13.67 17.52
CA ALA A 293 10.64 12.73 17.56
C ALA A 293 11.71 13.13 16.53
#